data_AF-A0A5C3NEY4-F1
#
_entry.id   AF-A0A5C3NEY4-F1
#
_cell.length_a   1.000
_cell.length_b   1.000
_cell.length_c   1.000
_cell.angle_alpha   90.00
_cell.angle_beta   90.00
_cell.angle_gamma   90.00
#
_symmetry.space_group_name_H-M   'P 1'
#
loop_
_entity.id
_entity.type
_entity.pdbx_description
1 polymer ?
#
loop_
_entity_poly.entity_id
_entity_poly.type
_entity_poly.pdbx_seq_one_letter_code
_entity_poly.pdbx_strand_id
1 'polypeptide(L)'
;PIRINLDIPSKLYMVPLLSFALGTMIGVQRGSKVASMRFLAENAHRPPKTVRGWYFYQKTKNYKVMWAALKEGGRIGSRLGLITLGWMGTEEGLRRAG
;
A
#
# COMPACT_ATOMS: atom_id res chain seq x y z
N PRO A 1 -7.43 2.06 44.55
CA PRO A 1 -7.13 1.30 43.31
C PRO A 1 -6.12 2.09 42.47
N ILE A 2 -4.95 1.52 42.14
CA ILE A 2 -3.94 2.19 41.33
C ILE A 2 -4.50 2.37 39.91
N ARG A 3 -4.57 3.61 39.42
CA ARG A 3 -4.93 3.93 38.03
C ARG A 3 -3.67 4.32 37.30
N ILE A 4 -3.25 3.50 36.34
CA ILE A 4 -2.16 3.82 35.44
C ILE A 4 -2.77 4.61 34.28
N ASN A 5 -2.54 5.93 34.25
CA ASN A 5 -2.95 6.77 33.13
C ASN A 5 -1.82 6.74 32.08
N LEU A 6 -2.07 6.05 30.97
CA LEU A 6 -1.18 6.03 29.81
C LEU A 6 -1.44 7.27 28.97
N ASP A 7 -0.58 8.27 29.09
CA ASP A 7 -0.55 9.41 28.16
C ASP A 7 0.29 9.04 26.95
N ILE A 8 -0.38 8.63 25.88
CA ILE A 8 0.27 8.26 24.62
C ILE A 8 0.15 9.45 23.66
N PRO A 9 1.27 10.05 23.24
CA PRO A 9 1.23 11.20 22.36
C PRO A 9 0.57 10.82 21.03
N SER A 10 -0.40 11.63 20.59
CA SER A 10 -1.15 11.40 19.35
C SER A 10 -0.27 11.18 18.11
N LYS A 11 0.89 11.84 18.08
CA LYS A 11 1.90 11.71 17.02
C LYS A 11 2.40 10.27 16.85
N LEU A 12 2.48 9.49 17.93
CA LEU A 12 2.99 8.10 17.92
C LEU A 12 2.14 7.17 17.05
N TYR A 13 0.84 7.44 16.92
CA TYR A 13 -0.07 6.62 16.10
C TYR A 13 -0.52 7.33 14.82
N MET A 14 -0.72 8.65 14.85
CA MET A 14 -1.16 9.39 13.66
C MET A 14 -0.11 9.40 12.56
N VAL A 15 1.17 9.62 12.88
CA VAL A 15 2.23 9.73 11.86
C VAL A 15 2.46 8.39 11.15
N PRO A 16 2.56 7.25 11.84
CA PRO A 16 2.68 5.96 11.16
C PRO A 16 1.44 5.59 10.34
N LEU A 17 0.24 5.91 10.83
CA LEU A 17 -1.00 5.64 10.11
C LEU A 17 -1.10 6.44 8.80
N LEU A 18 -0.79 7.74 8.86
CA LEU A 18 -0.77 8.60 7.67
C LEU A 18 0.30 8.15 6.68
N SER A 19 1.48 7.80 7.17
CA SER A 19 2.60 7.31 6.34
C SER A 19 2.26 5.99 5.67
N PHE A 20 1.59 5.07 6.39
CA PHE A 20 1.05 3.84 5.82
C PHE A 20 0.02 4.14 4.72
N ALA A 21 -0.96 5.00 4.98
CA ALA A 21 -2.00 5.33 4.01
C ALA A 21 -1.42 5.93 2.71
N LEU A 22 -0.52 6.92 2.84
CA LEU A 22 0.16 7.53 1.69
C LEU A 22 1.05 6.50 0.95
N GLY A 23 1.78 5.67 1.69
CA GLY A 23 2.59 4.59 1.12
C GLY A 23 1.75 3.59 0.34
N THR A 24 0.59 3.20 0.86
CA THR A 24 -0.34 2.32 0.17
C THR A 24 -0.91 2.97 -1.10
N MET A 25 -1.30 4.24 -1.07
CA MET A 25 -1.77 4.95 -2.28
C MET A 25 -0.70 4.96 -3.38
N ILE A 26 0.54 5.29 -3.02
CA ILE A 26 1.68 5.29 -3.95
C ILE A 26 1.92 3.89 -4.51
N GLY A 27 1.92 2.87 -3.63
CA GLY A 27 2.15 1.48 -4.03
C GLY A 27 1.04 0.92 -4.94
N VAL A 28 -0.22 1.22 -4.64
CA VAL A 28 -1.37 0.87 -5.48
C VAL A 28 -1.23 1.49 -6.87
N GLN A 29 -0.94 2.78 -6.96
CA GLN A 29 -0.82 3.48 -8.25
C GLN A 29 0.32 2.90 -9.10
N ARG A 30 1.49 2.70 -8.49
CA ARG A 30 2.66 2.13 -9.19
C ARG A 30 2.42 0.68 -9.60
N GLY A 31 1.94 -0.17 -8.68
CA GLY A 31 1.67 -1.59 -8.94
C GLY A 31 0.63 -1.79 -10.03
N SER A 32 -0.45 -1.00 -10.00
CA SER A 32 -1.51 -1.05 -11.01
C SER A 32 -0.99 -0.68 -12.40
N LYS A 33 -0.21 0.41 -12.50
CA LYS A 33 0.32 0.89 -13.78
C LYS A 33 1.26 -0.13 -14.41
N VAL A 34 2.19 -0.68 -13.63
CA VAL A 34 3.15 -1.68 -14.11
C VAL A 34 2.43 -2.96 -14.57
N ALA A 35 1.50 -3.49 -13.78
CA ALA A 35 0.76 -4.70 -14.14
C ALA A 35 -0.13 -4.50 -15.38
N SER A 36 -0.76 -3.33 -15.52
CA SER A 36 -1.55 -3.00 -16.70
C SER A 36 -0.68 -2.94 -17.96
N MET A 37 0.46 -2.22 -17.91
CA MET A 37 1.38 -2.13 -19.05
C MET A 37 1.95 -3.50 -19.43
N ARG A 38 2.33 -4.31 -18.43
CA ARG A 38 2.79 -5.68 -18.65
C ARG A 38 1.73 -6.54 -19.32
N PHE A 39 0.48 -6.49 -18.85
CA PHE A 39 -0.61 -7.25 -19.46
C PHE A 39 -0.86 -6.84 -20.91
N LEU A 40 -0.80 -5.54 -21.21
CA LEU A 40 -0.94 -5.02 -22.57
C LEU A 40 0.21 -5.47 -23.46
N ALA A 41 1.45 -5.44 -22.96
CA ALA A 41 2.62 -5.93 -23.69
C ALA A 41 2.53 -7.43 -23.98
N GLU A 42 2.17 -8.24 -22.97
CA GLU A 42 1.97 -9.69 -23.12
C GLU A 42 0.86 -10.04 -24.14
N ASN A 43 -0.16 -9.19 -24.28
CA ASN A 43 -1.33 -9.45 -25.11
C ASN A 43 -1.44 -8.56 -26.36
N ALA A 44 -0.40 -7.80 -26.71
CA ALA A 44 -0.42 -6.92 -27.88
C ALA A 44 -0.75 -7.68 -29.19
N HIS A 45 -0.37 -8.96 -29.25
CA HIS A 45 -0.61 -9.85 -30.39
C HIS A 45 -1.96 -10.60 -30.34
N ARG A 46 -2.74 -10.49 -29.26
CA ARG A 46 -4.03 -11.20 -29.07
C ARG A 46 -5.18 -10.23 -28.76
N PRO A 47 -5.54 -9.32 -29.69
CA PRO A 47 -6.69 -8.45 -29.49
C PRO A 47 -7.99 -9.27 -29.46
N PRO A 48 -8.95 -8.91 -28.59
CA PRO A 48 -10.24 -9.59 -28.54
C PRO A 48 -11.02 -9.37 -29.85
N LYS A 49 -11.48 -10.46 -30.48
CA LYS A 49 -12.25 -10.42 -31.74
C LYS A 49 -13.77 -10.50 -31.54
N THR A 50 -14.23 -10.87 -30.35
CA THR A 50 -15.64 -11.03 -30.01
C THR A 50 -15.98 -10.28 -28.73
N VAL A 51 -17.24 -9.88 -28.55
CA VAL A 51 -17.71 -9.18 -27.34
C VAL A 51 -17.47 -10.01 -26.08
N ARG A 52 -17.74 -11.32 -26.14
CA ARG A 52 -17.46 -12.26 -25.05
C ARG A 52 -15.97 -12.35 -24.74
N GLY A 53 -15.12 -12.37 -25.77
CA GLY A 53 -13.66 -12.35 -25.62
C GLY A 53 -13.16 -11.06 -24.97
N TRP A 54 -13.73 -9.90 -25.34
CA TRP A 54 -13.40 -8.61 -24.73
C TRP A 54 -13.72 -8.59 -23.23
N TYR A 55 -14.87 -9.14 -22.81
CA TYR A 55 -15.22 -9.22 -21.40
C TYR A 55 -14.23 -10.08 -20.61
N PHE A 56 -13.88 -11.27 -21.09
CA PHE A 56 -12.90 -12.12 -20.41
C PHE A 56 -11.49 -11.52 -20.40
N TYR A 57 -11.11 -10.81 -21.45
CA TYR A 57 -9.87 -10.06 -21.53
C TYR A 57 -9.80 -9.01 -20.41
N GLN A 58 -10.84 -8.17 -20.28
CA GLN A 58 -10.89 -7.11 -19.28
C GLN A 58 -11.01 -7.66 -17.86
N LYS A 59 -11.78 -8.74 -17.65
CA LYS A 59 -11.88 -9.44 -16.36
C LYS A 59 -10.49 -9.95 -15.91
N THR A 60 -9.75 -10.58 -16.82
CA THR A 60 -8.40 -11.08 -16.54
C THR A 60 -7.42 -9.95 -16.24
N LYS A 61 -7.47 -8.86 -17.03
CA LYS A 61 -6.68 -7.65 -16.79
C LYS A 61 -6.93 -7.10 -15.40
N ASN A 62 -8.20 -6.92 -15.02
CA ASN A 62 -8.58 -6.34 -13.74
C ASN A 62 -8.09 -7.19 -12.55
N TYR A 63 -8.17 -8.52 -12.61
CA TYR A 63 -7.63 -9.36 -11.53
C TYR A 63 -6.11 -9.23 -11.39
N LYS A 64 -5.38 -9.26 -12.50
CA LYS A 64 -3.91 -9.10 -12.47
C LYS A 64 -3.51 -7.73 -11.92
N VAL A 65 -4.19 -6.68 -12.36
CA VAL A 65 -3.96 -5.31 -11.89
C VAL A 65 -4.30 -5.16 -10.41
N MET A 66 -5.44 -5.68 -9.95
CA MET A 66 -5.87 -5.60 -8.56
C MET A 66 -4.93 -6.36 -7.63
N TRP A 67 -4.48 -7.55 -8.03
CA TRP A 67 -3.50 -8.30 -7.25
C TRP A 67 -2.17 -7.54 -7.11
N ALA A 68 -1.66 -6.98 -8.20
CA ALA A 68 -0.43 -6.19 -8.17
C ALA A 68 -0.58 -4.91 -7.34
N ALA A 69 -1.74 -4.25 -7.42
CA ALA A 69 -2.07 -3.07 -6.64
C ALA A 69 -2.03 -3.36 -5.13
N LEU A 70 -2.70 -4.43 -4.69
CA LEU A 70 -2.74 -4.83 -3.28
C LEU A 70 -1.35 -5.26 -2.79
N LYS A 71 -0.61 -6.03 -3.59
CA LYS A 71 0.74 -6.49 -3.25
C LYS A 71 1.72 -5.32 -3.07
N GLU A 72 1.80 -4.40 -4.03
CA GLU A 72 2.71 -3.26 -3.92
C GLU A 72 2.23 -2.23 -2.90
N GLY A 73 0.91 -1.99 -2.80
CA GLY A 73 0.32 -1.13 -1.77
C GLY A 73 0.61 -1.61 -0.36
N GLY A 74 0.48 -2.91 -0.10
CA GLY A 74 0.83 -3.52 1.18
C GLY A 74 2.34 -3.47 1.46
N ARG A 75 3.18 -3.73 0.45
CA ARG A 75 4.65 -3.70 0.58
C ARG A 75 5.16 -2.30 0.93
N ILE A 76 4.74 -1.28 0.17
CA ILE A 76 5.22 0.09 0.36
C ILE A 76 4.58 0.72 1.59
N GLY A 77 3.26 0.55 1.78
CA GLY A 77 2.54 1.03 2.95
C GLY A 77 3.13 0.50 4.25
N SER A 78 3.29 -0.82 4.38
CA SER A 78 3.87 -1.41 5.61
C SER A 78 5.31 -0.96 5.85
N ARG A 79 6.14 -0.85 4.82
CA ARG A 79 7.52 -0.35 4.96
C ARG A 79 7.56 1.07 5.50
N LEU A 80 6.75 1.98 4.96
CA LEU A 80 6.72 3.37 5.45
C LEU A 80 6.10 3.47 6.85
N GLY A 81 5.03 2.73 7.12
CA GLY A 81 4.42 2.68 8.45
C GLY A 81 5.38 2.17 9.52
N LEU A 82 6.13 1.10 9.24
CA LEU A 82 7.10 0.54 10.20
C LEU A 82 8.30 1.48 10.43
N ILE A 83 8.83 2.11 9.37
CA ILE A 83 9.95 3.05 9.50
C ILE A 83 9.53 4.25 10.36
N THR A 84 8.36 4.82 10.09
CA THR A 84 7.86 5.99 10.82
C THR A 84 7.45 5.66 12.25
N LEU A 85 6.91 4.47 12.49
CA LEU A 85 6.67 3.97 13.85
C LEU A 85 7.97 3.82 14.63
N GLY A 86 9.00 3.22 14.02
CA GLY A 86 10.33 3.09 14.62
C GLY A 86 10.95 4.45 14.94
N TRP A 87 10.83 5.41 14.04
CA TRP A 87 11.29 6.78 14.26
C TRP A 87 10.56 7.45 15.43
N MET A 88 9.23 7.48 15.41
CA MET A 88 8.43 8.12 16.46
C MET A 88 8.62 7.46 17.82
N GLY A 89 8.76 6.13 17.86
CA GLY A 89 9.07 5.40 19.08
C GLY A 89 10.46 5.71 19.63
N THR A 90 11.45 5.86 18.75
CA THR A 90 12.81 6.25 19.14
C THR A 90 12.82 7.70 19.65
N GLU A 91 12.17 8.62 18.95
CA GLU A 91 12.08 10.04 19.33
C GLU A 91 11.42 10.21 20.71
N GLU A 92 10.27 9.58 20.93
CA GLU A 92 9.58 9.65 22.23
C GLU A 92 10.36 8.91 23.32
N GLY A 93 11.04 7.81 22.99
CA GLY A 93 11.93 7.09 23.91
C GLY A 93 13.09 7.97 24.40
N LEU A 94 13.77 8.67 23.49
CA LEU A 94 14.82 9.63 23.86
C LEU A 94 14.26 10.78 24.69
N ARG A 95 13.08 11.32 24.32
CA ARG A 95 12.43 12.42 25.04
C ARG A 95 12.03 12.08 26.48
N ARG A 96 11.82 10.80 26.79
CA ARG A 96 11.52 10.32 28.14
C ARG A 96 12.76 9.95 28.94
N ALA A 97 13.88 9.68 28.26
CA ALA A 97 15.14 9.25 28.87
C ALA A 97 16.07 10.39 29.26
N GLY A 98 15.87 11.60 28.73
CA GLY A 98 16.55 12.85 29.12
C GLY A 98 15.54 13.92 29.52
#